data_AF-A0A0D0D320-F1
#
_entry.id   AF-A0A0D0D320-F1
#
_cell.length_a   1.000
_cell.length_b   1.000
_cell.length_c   1.000
_cell.angle_alpha   90.00
_cell.angle_beta   90.00
_cell.angle_gamma   90.00
#
_symmetry.space_group_name_H-M   'P 1'
#
loop_
_entity.id
_entity.type
_entity.pdbx_description
1 polymer ?
#
loop_
_entity_poly.entity_id
_entity_poly.type
_entity_poly.pdbx_seq_one_letter_code
_entity_poly.pdbx_strand_id
1 'polypeptide(L)'
;KMAQEDCCKQKEEQSAILTEWRKAEKEQKKRNAMCRQAYYDAMQLWKDGSNLAKEQRRRVAWGKPKLGKLEPQAPKPGTEQGKSGEVEGGNGEVTEDEQSDGNDDGMGTYGESGEE
;
A
#
# COMPACT_ATOMS: atom_id res chain seq x y z
N LYS A 1 17.24 -15.37 -45.21
CA LYS A 1 18.12 -15.68 -44.06
C LYS A 1 18.37 -14.44 -43.20
N MET A 2 18.85 -13.31 -43.74
CA MET A 2 19.06 -12.06 -42.97
C MET A 2 17.83 -11.58 -42.15
N ALA A 3 16.64 -11.51 -42.76
CA ALA A 3 15.43 -11.05 -42.06
C ALA A 3 14.97 -11.94 -40.87
N GLN A 4 15.39 -13.22 -40.83
CA GLN A 4 15.09 -14.13 -39.73
C GLN A 4 16.05 -13.90 -38.56
N GLU A 5 17.33 -13.66 -38.86
CA GLU A 5 18.37 -13.41 -37.86
C GLU A 5 18.12 -12.11 -37.10
N ASP A 6 17.66 -11.05 -37.78
CA ASP A 6 17.33 -9.77 -37.14
C ASP A 6 16.09 -9.87 -36.24
N CYS A 7 15.07 -10.63 -36.65
CA CYS A 7 13.89 -10.90 -35.82
C CYS A 7 14.24 -11.69 -34.55
N CYS A 8 15.16 -12.65 -34.64
CA CYS A 8 15.63 -13.39 -33.47
C CYS A 8 16.36 -12.48 -32.48
N LYS A 9 17.28 -11.64 -32.97
CA LYS A 9 18.05 -10.71 -32.13
C LYS A 9 17.16 -9.71 -31.39
N GLN A 10 16.19 -9.11 -32.08
CA GLN A 10 15.26 -8.16 -31.46
C GLN A 10 14.45 -8.81 -30.32
N LYS A 11 14.01 -10.06 -30.50
CA LYS A 11 13.29 -10.80 -29.44
C LYS A 11 14.18 -11.10 -28.24
N GLU A 12 15.43 -11.47 -28.49
CA GLU A 12 16.42 -11.72 -27.42
C GLU A 12 16.68 -10.44 -26.61
N GLU A 13 16.91 -9.31 -27.28
CA GLU A 13 17.11 -8.01 -26.63
C GLU A 13 15.90 -7.59 -25.80
N GLN A 14 14.69 -7.68 -26.37
CA GLN A 14 13.45 -7.38 -25.65
C GLN A 14 13.25 -8.30 -24.44
N SER A 15 13.60 -9.59 -24.57
CA SER A 15 13.52 -10.53 -23.45
C SER A 15 14.53 -10.18 -22.34
N ALA A 16 15.73 -9.75 -22.70
CA ALA A 16 16.75 -9.32 -21.75
C ALA A 16 16.30 -8.04 -21.00
N ILE A 17 15.80 -7.04 -21.71
CA ILE A 17 15.27 -5.81 -21.10
C ILE A 17 14.12 -6.14 -20.14
N LEU A 18 13.20 -7.01 -20.54
CA LEU A 18 12.05 -7.36 -19.71
C LEU A 18 12.46 -8.17 -18.46
N THR A 19 13.49 -9.02 -18.56
CA THR A 19 13.98 -9.78 -17.41
C THR A 19 14.68 -8.88 -16.39
N GLU A 20 15.49 -7.92 -16.84
CA GLU A 20 16.11 -6.92 -15.96
C GLU A 20 15.05 -6.02 -15.30
N TRP A 21 14.05 -5.55 -16.05
CA TRP A 21 12.95 -4.75 -15.49
C TRP A 21 12.20 -5.52 -14.38
N ARG A 22 11.89 -6.80 -14.59
CA ARG A 22 11.24 -7.62 -13.55
C ARG A 22 12.09 -7.81 -12.31
N LYS A 23 13.42 -7.89 -12.44
CA LYS A 23 14.32 -7.98 -11.26
C LYS A 23 14.26 -6.68 -10.46
N ALA A 24 14.40 -5.54 -11.13
CA ALA A 24 14.30 -4.23 -10.49
C ALA A 24 12.94 -4.03 -9.80
N GLU A 25 11.84 -4.43 -10.45
CA GLU A 25 10.49 -4.35 -9.89
C GLU A 25 10.36 -5.19 -8.61
N LYS A 26 10.91 -6.41 -8.59
CA LYS A 26 10.88 -7.27 -7.39
C LYS A 26 11.64 -6.65 -6.22
N GLU A 27 12.80 -6.07 -6.47
CA GLU A 27 13.58 -5.41 -5.40
C GLU A 27 12.86 -4.19 -4.86
N GLN A 28 12.28 -3.36 -5.73
CA GLN A 28 11.48 -2.23 -5.34
C GLN A 28 10.29 -2.64 -4.47
N LYS A 29 9.54 -3.68 -4.89
CA LYS A 29 8.42 -4.22 -4.11
C LYS A 29 8.86 -4.67 -2.72
N LYS A 30 10.03 -5.32 -2.61
CA LYS A 30 10.60 -5.70 -1.31
C LYS A 30 10.90 -4.49 -0.43
N ARG A 31 11.53 -3.44 -0.97
CA ARG A 31 11.81 -2.20 -0.20
C ARG A 31 10.53 -1.54 0.28
N ASN A 32 9.55 -1.38 -0.62
CA ASN A 32 8.24 -0.81 -0.26
C ASN A 32 7.50 -1.64 0.79
N ALA A 33 7.58 -2.97 0.72
CA ALA A 33 7.01 -3.84 1.74
C ALA A 33 7.66 -3.63 3.11
N MET A 34 8.99 -3.52 3.18
CA MET A 34 9.70 -3.22 4.43
C MET A 34 9.31 -1.85 5.00
N CYS A 35 9.20 -0.81 4.14
CA CYS A 35 8.75 0.51 4.57
C CYS A 35 7.33 0.49 5.15
N ARG A 36 6.42 -0.27 4.52
CA ARG A 36 5.05 -0.45 5.03
C ARG A 36 5.06 -1.19 6.36
N GLN A 37 5.83 -2.26 6.49
CA GLN A 37 5.93 -3.03 7.73
C GLN A 37 6.41 -2.16 8.89
N ALA A 38 7.51 -1.42 8.70
CA ALA A 38 8.04 -0.53 9.72
C ALA A 38 7.03 0.54 10.15
N TYR A 39 6.21 1.04 9.23
CA TYR A 39 5.12 1.96 9.55
C TYR A 39 4.02 1.30 10.38
N TYR A 40 3.60 0.08 10.05
CA TYR A 40 2.59 -0.65 10.82
C TYR A 40 3.08 -0.97 12.23
N ASP A 41 4.34 -1.38 12.38
CA ASP A 41 4.96 -1.64 13.69
C ASP A 41 4.99 -0.35 14.53
N ALA A 42 5.43 0.77 13.94
CA ALA A 42 5.42 2.07 14.62
C ALA A 42 4.00 2.54 14.99
N MET A 43 3.03 2.29 14.11
CA MET A 43 1.62 2.60 14.34
C MET A 43 1.03 1.79 15.49
N GLN A 44 1.38 0.52 15.61
CA GLN A 44 0.95 -0.34 16.72
C GLN A 44 1.49 0.20 18.05
N LEU A 45 2.79 0.47 18.12
CA LEU A 45 3.43 1.06 19.31
C LEU A 45 2.80 2.41 19.69
N TRP A 46 2.48 3.24 18.70
CA TRP A 46 1.82 4.52 18.94
C TRP A 46 0.40 4.34 19.48
N LYS A 47 -0.39 3.38 18.96
CA LYS A 47 -1.73 3.06 19.47
C LYS A 47 -1.66 2.59 20.92
N ASP A 48 -0.77 1.65 21.21
CA ASP A 48 -0.61 1.07 22.55
C ASP A 48 -0.19 2.14 23.56
N GLY A 49 0.82 2.95 23.22
CA GLY A 49 1.26 4.08 24.04
C GLY A 49 0.19 5.16 24.18
N SER A 50 -0.63 5.40 23.14
CA SER A 50 -1.71 6.35 23.19
C SER A 50 -2.86 5.90 24.08
N ASN A 51 -3.19 4.62 24.07
CA ASN A 51 -4.23 4.06 24.92
C ASN A 51 -3.80 4.13 26.39
N LEU A 52 -2.56 3.75 26.68
CA LEU A 52 -2.00 3.87 28.03
C LEU A 52 -1.99 5.32 28.53
N ALA A 53 -1.64 6.29 27.68
CA ALA A 53 -1.67 7.70 28.05
C ALA A 53 -3.09 8.18 28.36
N LYS A 54 -4.10 7.74 27.58
CA LYS A 54 -5.51 8.05 27.84
C LYS A 54 -5.96 7.50 29.19
N GLU A 55 -5.63 6.25 29.51
CA GLU A 55 -5.94 5.63 30.81
C GLU A 55 -5.34 6.42 31.98
N GLN A 56 -4.10 6.90 31.80
CA GLN A 56 -3.41 7.73 32.79
C GLN A 56 -3.84 9.20 32.77
N ARG A 57 -4.80 9.59 31.92
CA ARG A 57 -5.22 10.99 31.69
C ARG A 57 -4.06 11.92 31.33
N ARG A 58 -3.06 11.38 30.63
CA ARG A 58 -1.87 12.10 30.15
C ARG A 58 -1.97 12.33 28.65
N ARG A 59 -1.30 13.38 28.19
CA ARG A 59 -1.10 13.59 26.75
C ARG A 59 0.08 12.77 26.26
N VAL A 60 -0.10 12.17 25.11
CA VAL A 60 0.97 11.52 24.37
C VAL A 60 1.92 12.60 23.84
N ALA A 61 3.19 12.56 24.25
CA ALA A 61 4.17 13.58 23.88
C ALA A 61 4.73 13.40 22.45
N TRP A 62 4.64 12.20 21.88
CA TRP A 62 5.07 11.92 20.51
C TRP A 62 3.94 12.03 19.49
N GLY A 63 4.29 12.44 18.27
CA GLY A 63 3.35 12.52 17.16
C GLY A 63 2.96 11.15 16.60
N LYS A 64 1.81 11.09 15.93
CA LYS A 64 1.40 9.90 15.17
C LYS A 64 2.41 9.64 14.04
N PRO A 65 2.92 8.40 13.90
CA PRO A 65 3.76 8.02 12.78
C PRO A 65 3.07 8.31 11.43
N LYS A 66 3.87 8.61 10.41
CA LYS A 66 3.39 8.84 9.04
C LYS A 66 4.12 7.90 8.09
N LEU A 67 3.39 7.34 7.13
CA LEU A 67 4.01 6.60 6.05
C LEU A 67 4.68 7.61 5.10
N GLY A 68 5.99 7.47 4.91
CA GLY A 68 6.75 8.29 3.96
C GLY A 68 6.39 7.97 2.51
N LYS A 69 7.06 8.64 1.57
CA LYS A 69 6.92 8.35 0.14
C LYS A 69 7.48 6.96 -0.15
N LEU A 70 6.67 6.12 -0.78
CA LEU A 70 7.11 4.84 -1.32
C LEU A 70 7.77 5.05 -2.69
N GLU A 71 8.64 4.14 -3.08
CA GLU A 71 9.24 4.17 -4.40
C GLU A 71 8.16 3.90 -5.47
N PRO A 72 8.02 4.77 -6.49
CA PRO A 72 6.99 4.62 -7.53
C PRO A 72 7.38 3.53 -8.53
N GLN A 73 6.43 2.69 -8.94
CA GLN A 73 6.69 1.59 -9.88
C GLN A 73 7.36 2.11 -11.16
N ALA A 74 8.45 1.44 -11.57
CA ALA A 74 9.13 1.77 -12.82
C ALA A 74 8.20 1.49 -14.02
N PRO A 75 8.14 2.38 -15.03
CA PRO A 75 7.33 2.15 -16.22
C PRO A 75 7.79 0.87 -16.93
N LYS A 76 6.82 0.07 -17.39
CA LYS A 76 7.11 -1.17 -18.11
C LYS A 76 7.72 -0.82 -19.47
N PRO A 77 8.82 -1.47 -19.89
CA PRO A 77 9.39 -1.23 -21.21
C PRO A 77 8.35 -1.58 -22.29
N GLY A 78 8.10 -0.63 -23.19
CA GLY A 78 7.15 -0.79 -24.29
C GLY A 78 7.64 -1.84 -25.27
N THR A 79 6.77 -2.77 -25.65
CA THR A 79 7.04 -3.70 -26.73
C THR A 79 6.74 -2.96 -28.03
N GLU A 80 7.76 -2.45 -28.71
CA GLU A 80 7.58 -1.75 -29.99
C GLU A 80 7.17 -2.74 -31.09
N GLN A 81 5.88 -3.07 -31.14
CA GLN A 81 5.23 -3.63 -32.33
C GLN A 81 3.82 -3.05 -32.45
N GLY A 82 3.71 -1.95 -33.20
CA GLY A 82 2.45 -1.48 -33.77
C GLY A 82 1.75 -0.35 -33.02
N LYS A 83 1.55 0.76 -33.75
CA LYS A 83 0.75 1.93 -33.40
C LYS A 83 -0.70 1.55 -33.03
N SER A 84 -1.14 1.87 -31.82
CA SER A 84 -2.41 2.57 -31.54
C SER A 84 -2.50 2.83 -30.04
N GLY A 85 -2.77 4.08 -29.65
CA GLY A 85 -2.86 4.45 -28.25
C GLY A 85 -3.99 3.74 -27.53
N GLU A 86 -3.68 3.21 -26.36
CA GLU A 86 -4.66 3.09 -25.29
C GLU A 86 -3.94 3.49 -24.01
N VAL A 87 -4.40 4.59 -23.44
CA VAL A 87 -4.02 5.02 -22.09
C VAL A 87 -4.71 4.02 -21.17
N GLU A 88 -4.04 2.91 -20.84
CA GLU A 88 -4.62 1.97 -19.87
C GLU A 88 -4.56 2.63 -18.49
N GLY A 89 -5.74 3.10 -18.08
CA GLY A 89 -6.02 3.78 -16.83
C GLY A 89 -5.60 2.96 -15.63
N GLY A 90 -5.32 3.69 -14.55
CA GLY A 90 -4.66 3.16 -13.37
C GLY A 90 -5.40 2.02 -12.68
N ASN A 91 -4.60 1.15 -12.07
CA ASN A 91 -5.05 0.36 -10.93
C ASN A 91 -4.54 1.06 -9.68
N GLY A 92 -5.28 2.10 -9.29
CA GLY A 92 -5.35 2.48 -7.89
C GLY A 92 -6.03 1.32 -7.19
N GLU A 93 -5.26 0.41 -6.59
CA GLU A 93 -5.78 -0.56 -5.63
C GLU A 93 -6.18 0.24 -4.38
N VAL A 94 -7.39 0.79 -4.46
CA VAL A 94 -8.18 1.22 -3.33
C VAL A 94 -8.67 -0.06 -2.68
N THR A 95 -7.95 -0.53 -1.66
CA THR A 95 -8.59 -1.37 -0.65
C THR A 95 -8.96 -0.43 0.48
N GLU A 96 -10.10 0.24 0.29
CA GLU A 96 -10.93 0.71 1.39
C GLU A 96 -11.40 -0.55 2.14
N ASP A 97 -10.58 -1.06 3.06
CA ASP A 97 -11.11 -1.84 4.16
C ASP A 97 -11.67 -0.83 5.15
N GLU A 98 -12.91 -0.45 4.84
CA GLU A 98 -13.83 0.31 5.66
C GLU A 98 -14.05 -0.51 6.94
N GLN A 99 -13.14 -0.38 7.91
CA GLN A 99 -13.39 -0.84 9.26
C GLN A 99 -14.54 0.00 9.81
N SER A 100 -15.75 -0.54 9.67
CA SER A 100 -16.97 -0.12 10.35
C SER A 100 -16.68 -0.02 11.84
N ASP A 101 -16.40 1.19 12.31
CA ASP A 101 -16.31 1.59 13.71
C ASP A 101 -17.73 1.63 14.29
N GLY A 102 -18.31 0.43 14.47
CA GLY A 102 -19.58 0.20 15.14
C GLY A 102 -19.36 -0.10 16.61
N ASN A 103 -18.62 0.74 17.33
CA ASN A 103 -18.56 0.73 18.79
C ASN A 103 -19.66 1.67 19.31
N ASP A 104 -20.90 1.18 19.36
CA ASP A 104 -21.94 1.78 20.19
C ASP A 104 -21.88 1.11 21.57
N ASP A 105 -21.02 1.69 22.41
CA ASP A 105 -20.91 1.35 23.82
C ASP A 105 -22.20 1.76 24.56
N GLY A 106 -22.92 0.76 25.06
CA GLY A 106 -23.35 0.72 26.45
C GLY A 106 -24.17 1.87 27.05
N MET A 107 -25.42 1.52 27.38
CA MET A 107 -25.99 1.71 28.72
C MET A 107 -26.27 3.17 29.18
N GLY A 108 -27.47 3.65 28.87
CA GLY A 108 -28.11 4.77 29.56
C GLY A 108 -29.30 4.30 30.41
N THR A 109 -29.06 4.06 31.69
CA THR A 109 -30.07 3.81 32.71
C THR A 109 -30.88 5.08 33.01
N TYR A 110 -32.21 4.99 33.02
CA TYR A 110 -33.14 5.80 33.83
C TYR A 110 -34.12 4.79 34.43
N GLY A 111 -34.20 4.56 35.75
CA GLY A 111 -34.75 5.46 36.78
C GLY A 111 -36.23 5.76 36.46
N GLU A 112 -37.27 5.56 37.27
CA GLU A 112 -37.51 5.19 38.66
C GLU A 112 -39.06 5.30 38.82
N SER A 113 -39.66 4.44 39.66
CA SER A 113 -40.94 4.61 40.42
C SER A 113 -42.34 4.67 39.76
N GLY A 114 -43.31 4.08 40.50
CA GLY A 114 -44.77 4.30 40.43
C GLY A 114 -45.54 3.01 40.11
N GLU A 115 -45.94 2.18 41.08
CA GLU A 115 -47.21 2.28 41.84
C GLU A 115 -48.47 2.31 40.96
N GLU A 116 -49.13 1.15 40.77
CA GLU A 116 -50.53 0.85 41.15
C GLU A 116 -50.89 -0.61 40.84
#